data_AF-A0A845LKZ8-F1
#
_entry.id   AF-A0A845LKZ8-F1
#
_cell.length_a   1.000
_cell.length_b   1.000
_cell.length_c   1.000
_cell.angle_alpha   90.00
_cell.angle_beta   90.00
_cell.angle_gamma   90.00
#
_symmetry.space_group_name_H-M   'P 1'
#
loop_
_entity.id
_entity.type
_entity.pdbx_description
1 polymer ?
#
loop_
_entity_poly.entity_id
_entity_poly.type
_entity_poly.pdbx_seq_one_letter_code
_entity_poly.pdbx_strand_id
1 'polypeptide(L)'
;MRADKNKASDGKKIADLEKYRQRKKRSARDENSNVDGARLARNRSKRNAALLRNGAIAFIAVAVFLIMARYSVISRLNYESHSLSKQLDEKLNEKKELYYEIEMKTNSATIEKQAREKLGMEYPADGQIVYIDVE
;
A
#
# COMPACT_ATOMS: atom_id res chain seq x y z
N MET A 1 1.42 101.00 16.83
CA MET A 1 2.08 99.69 17.11
C MET A 1 1.09 98.51 17.25
N ARG A 2 0.09 98.33 16.37
CA ARG A 2 -0.87 97.19 16.44
C ARG A 2 -0.94 96.30 15.20
N ALA A 3 -0.40 96.72 14.05
CA ALA A 3 -0.54 95.98 12.78
C ALA A 3 0.41 94.78 12.64
N ASP A 4 1.56 94.79 13.34
CA ASP A 4 2.63 93.79 13.12
C ASP A 4 2.38 92.46 13.84
N LYS A 5 1.64 92.48 14.96
CA LYS A 5 1.33 91.28 15.74
C LYS A 5 0.33 90.34 15.03
N ASN A 6 -0.53 90.87 14.15
CA ASN A 6 -1.52 90.07 13.42
C ASN A 6 -0.90 89.26 12.28
N LYS A 7 0.09 89.80 11.54
CA LYS A 7 0.77 89.05 10.48
C LYS A 7 1.60 87.87 11.01
N ALA A 8 2.23 88.04 12.17
CA ALA A 8 2.97 86.98 12.85
C ALA A 8 2.06 85.87 13.41
N SER A 9 0.80 86.19 13.77
CA SER A 9 -0.21 85.21 14.20
C SER A 9 -0.74 84.37 13.03
N ASP A 10 -1.01 84.97 11.87
CA ASP A 10 -1.53 84.25 10.70
C ASP A 10 -0.49 83.31 10.07
N GLY A 11 0.78 83.73 9.99
CA GLY A 11 1.86 82.84 9.51
C GLY A 11 2.04 81.58 10.36
N LYS A 12 1.83 81.68 11.69
CA LYS A 12 1.87 80.52 12.60
C LYS A 12 0.70 79.57 12.38
N LYS A 13 -0.52 80.08 12.13
CA LYS A 13 -1.70 79.26 11.82
C LYS A 13 -1.53 78.49 10.51
N ILE A 14 -0.99 79.15 9.48
CA ILE A 14 -0.74 78.53 8.17
C ILE A 14 0.29 77.40 8.28
N ALA A 15 1.38 77.61 9.02
CA ALA A 15 2.39 76.58 9.25
C ALA A 15 1.83 75.36 10.02
N ASP A 16 0.87 75.58 10.93
CA ASP A 16 0.22 74.51 11.69
C ASP A 16 -0.77 73.69 10.81
N LEU A 17 -1.51 74.38 9.93
CA LEU A 17 -2.37 73.78 8.92
C LEU A 17 -1.59 72.90 7.93
N GLU A 18 -0.39 73.32 7.51
CA GLU A 18 0.48 72.51 6.66
C GLU A 18 1.01 71.28 7.37
N LYS A 19 1.44 71.41 8.64
CA LYS A 19 1.84 70.28 9.47
C LYS A 19 0.71 69.27 9.65
N TYR A 20 -0.52 69.75 9.83
CA TYR A 20 -1.71 68.90 9.90
C TYR A 20 -1.96 68.14 8.59
N ARG A 21 -1.89 68.82 7.43
CA ARG A 21 -2.03 68.17 6.11
C ARG A 21 -0.94 67.14 5.85
N GLN A 22 0.32 67.43 6.22
CA GLN A 22 1.43 66.50 6.05
C GLN A 22 1.26 65.26 6.94
N ARG A 23 0.83 65.43 8.20
CA ARG A 23 0.52 64.29 9.09
C ARG A 23 -0.61 63.42 8.53
N LYS A 24 -1.69 64.03 8.02
CA LYS A 24 -2.82 63.30 7.43
C LYS A 24 -2.44 62.53 6.15
N LYS A 25 -1.55 63.09 5.32
CA LYS A 25 -1.00 62.38 4.15
C LYS A 25 -0.10 61.20 4.54
N ARG A 26 0.73 61.36 5.58
CA ARG A 26 1.59 60.28 6.08
C ARG A 26 0.75 59.14 6.69
N SER A 27 -0.23 59.46 7.53
CA SER A 27 -1.12 58.45 8.12
C SER A 27 -1.90 57.67 7.06
N ALA A 28 -2.41 58.34 6.03
CA ALA A 28 -3.11 57.66 4.93
C ALA A 28 -2.18 56.77 4.09
N ARG A 29 -0.91 57.16 3.92
CA ARG A 29 0.10 56.36 3.22
C ARG A 29 0.51 55.13 4.03
N ASP A 30 0.72 55.31 5.33
CA ASP A 30 1.09 54.23 6.26
C ASP A 30 -0.06 53.23 6.38
N GLU A 31 -1.30 53.69 6.46
CA GLU A 31 -2.52 52.87 6.46
C GLU A 31 -2.66 52.05 5.18
N ASN A 32 -2.50 52.66 3.99
CA ASN A 32 -2.52 51.93 2.73
C ASN A 32 -1.39 50.90 2.62
N SER A 33 -0.17 51.24 3.06
CA SER A 33 0.98 50.32 3.02
C SER A 33 0.77 49.08 3.91
N ASN A 34 0.07 49.25 5.04
CA ASN A 34 -0.24 48.16 5.95
C ASN A 34 -1.36 47.26 5.38
N VAL A 35 -2.36 47.85 4.74
CA VAL A 35 -3.42 47.12 4.02
C VAL A 35 -2.85 46.32 2.85
N ASP A 36 -1.94 46.90 2.06
CA ASP A 36 -1.29 46.21 0.94
C ASP A 36 -0.36 45.08 1.41
N GLY A 37 0.40 45.31 2.49
CA GLY A 37 1.20 44.28 3.16
C GLY A 37 0.35 43.09 3.67
N ALA A 38 -0.79 43.38 4.30
CA ALA A 38 -1.73 42.37 4.79
C ALA A 38 -2.38 41.57 3.64
N ARG A 39 -2.72 42.22 2.52
CA ARG A 39 -3.25 41.57 1.32
C ARG A 39 -2.23 40.63 0.67
N LEU A 40 -0.97 41.06 0.57
CA LEU A 40 0.14 40.25 0.04
C LEU A 40 0.45 39.04 0.95
N ALA A 41 0.44 39.22 2.26
CA ALA A 41 0.64 38.13 3.23
C ALA A 41 -0.50 37.09 3.16
N ARG A 42 -1.75 37.55 3.04
CA ARG A 42 -2.93 36.68 2.89
C ARG A 42 -2.95 35.92 1.56
N ASN A 43 -2.44 36.52 0.48
CA ASN A 43 -2.31 35.84 -0.80
C ASN A 43 -1.17 34.81 -0.80
N ARG A 44 -0.06 35.09 -0.10
CA ARG A 44 1.03 34.13 0.10
C ARG A 44 0.60 32.93 0.94
N SER A 45 -0.14 33.15 2.04
CA SER A 45 -0.65 32.03 2.86
C SER A 45 -1.65 31.15 2.11
N LYS A 46 -2.55 31.74 1.30
CA LYS A 46 -3.47 30.99 0.43
C LYS A 46 -2.75 30.16 -0.62
N ARG A 47 -1.70 30.70 -1.26
CA ARG A 47 -0.87 29.95 -2.22
C ARG A 47 -0.11 28.82 -1.55
N ASN A 48 0.47 29.06 -0.39
CA ASN A 48 1.19 28.03 0.37
C ASN A 48 0.25 26.92 0.85
N ALA A 49 -0.97 27.26 1.29
CA ALA A 49 -1.99 26.28 1.65
C ALA A 49 -2.46 25.45 0.43
N ALA A 50 -2.61 26.07 -0.74
CA ALA A 50 -2.94 25.37 -1.98
C ALA A 50 -1.80 24.45 -2.45
N LEU A 51 -0.54 24.88 -2.33
CA LEU A 51 0.62 24.06 -2.64
C LEU A 51 0.76 22.87 -1.68
N LEU A 52 0.54 23.07 -0.39
CA LEU A 52 0.50 21.98 0.61
C LEU A 52 -0.61 20.97 0.30
N ARG A 53 -1.81 21.45 -0.05
CA ARG A 53 -2.93 20.57 -0.43
C ARG A 53 -2.61 19.75 -1.68
N ASN A 54 -2.09 20.40 -2.71
CA ASN A 54 -1.75 19.73 -3.97
C ASN A 54 -0.57 18.77 -3.79
N GLY A 55 0.42 19.13 -2.96
CA GLY A 55 1.53 18.26 -2.57
C GLY A 55 1.06 17.02 -1.82
N ALA A 56 0.12 17.17 -0.88
CA ALA A 56 -0.46 16.04 -0.16
C ALA A 56 -1.22 15.09 -1.10
N ILE A 57 -1.99 15.62 -2.04
CA ILE A 57 -2.70 14.80 -3.06
C ILE A 57 -1.71 14.05 -3.95
N ALA A 58 -0.66 14.73 -4.43
CA ALA A 58 0.37 14.09 -5.24
C ALA A 58 1.13 12.99 -4.46
N PHE A 59 1.43 13.24 -3.19
CA PHE A 59 2.07 12.26 -2.32
C PHE A 59 1.20 11.00 -2.13
N ILE A 60 -0.09 11.18 -1.87
CA ILE A 60 -1.04 10.06 -1.74
C ILE A 60 -1.13 9.29 -3.06
N ALA A 61 -1.21 9.97 -4.20
CA ALA A 61 -1.26 9.31 -5.51
C ALA A 61 0.00 8.45 -5.78
N VAL A 62 1.19 8.96 -5.45
CA VAL A 62 2.45 8.20 -5.57
C VAL A 62 2.46 7.01 -4.61
N ALA A 63 2.00 7.19 -3.37
CA ALA A 63 1.93 6.10 -2.39
C ALA A 63 1.00 4.96 -2.87
N VAL A 64 -0.19 5.31 -3.39
CA VAL A 64 -1.14 4.33 -3.95
C VAL A 64 -0.53 3.60 -5.15
N PHE A 65 0.15 4.31 -6.04
CA PHE A 65 0.80 3.70 -7.20
C PHE A 65 1.89 2.70 -6.80
N LEU A 66 2.73 3.05 -5.80
CA LEU A 66 3.75 2.17 -5.26
C LEU A 66 3.16 0.90 -4.63
N ILE A 67 2.06 1.04 -3.88
CA ILE A 67 1.35 -0.09 -3.29
C ILE A 67 0.83 -1.02 -4.39
N MET A 68 0.20 -0.48 -5.44
CA MET A 68 -0.31 -1.27 -6.56
C MET A 68 0.80 -2.02 -7.31
N ALA A 69 1.94 -1.36 -7.56
CA ALA A 69 3.09 -2.00 -8.21
C ALA A 69 3.62 -3.19 -7.40
N ARG A 70 3.67 -3.06 -6.07
CA ARG A 70 4.03 -4.18 -5.18
C ARG A 70 2.94 -5.25 -5.13
N TYR A 71 1.67 -4.87 -5.18
CA TYR A 71 0.54 -5.79 -5.15
C TYR A 71 0.54 -6.74 -6.36
N SER A 72 0.93 -6.27 -7.54
CA SER A 72 1.08 -7.13 -8.73
C SER A 72 2.10 -8.25 -8.50
N VAL A 73 3.24 -7.93 -7.89
CA VAL A 73 4.29 -8.92 -7.55
C VAL A 73 3.78 -9.91 -6.52
N ILE A 74 3.12 -9.43 -5.45
CA ILE A 74 2.54 -10.28 -4.40
C ILE A 74 1.47 -11.21 -4.97
N SER A 75 0.60 -10.70 -5.85
CA SER A 75 -0.45 -11.50 -6.48
C SER A 75 0.16 -12.62 -7.33
N ARG A 76 1.18 -12.31 -8.15
CA ARG A 76 1.87 -13.33 -8.95
C ARG A 76 2.52 -14.42 -8.07
N LEU A 77 3.22 -14.01 -7.01
CA LEU A 77 3.82 -14.93 -6.04
C LEU A 77 2.76 -15.80 -5.35
N ASN A 78 1.61 -15.24 -5.00
CA ASN A 78 0.53 -15.98 -4.37
C ASN A 78 -0.08 -17.01 -5.34
N TYR A 79 -0.27 -16.64 -6.61
CA TYR A 79 -0.70 -17.57 -7.66
C TYR A 79 0.31 -18.70 -7.85
N GLU A 80 1.60 -18.38 -7.92
CA GLU A 80 2.66 -19.36 -8.07
C GLU A 80 2.69 -20.31 -6.86
N SER A 81 2.66 -19.78 -5.64
CA SER A 81 2.59 -20.57 -4.41
C SER A 81 1.37 -21.49 -4.38
N HIS A 82 0.20 -21.00 -4.77
CA HIS A 82 -1.01 -21.80 -4.82
C HIS A 82 -0.92 -22.92 -5.88
N SER A 83 -0.37 -22.61 -7.06
CA SER A 83 -0.14 -23.59 -8.11
C SER A 83 0.85 -24.68 -7.68
N LEU A 84 1.88 -24.32 -6.92
CA LEU A 84 2.89 -25.24 -6.43
C LEU A 84 2.32 -26.14 -5.34
N SER A 85 1.51 -25.58 -4.43
CA SER A 85 0.77 -26.35 -3.42
C SER A 85 -0.16 -27.38 -4.07
N LYS A 86 -0.90 -26.98 -5.11
CA LYS A 86 -1.80 -27.89 -5.82
C LYS A 86 -1.04 -29.04 -6.50
N GLN A 87 0.09 -28.73 -7.14
CA GLN A 87 0.95 -29.76 -7.75
C GLN A 87 1.53 -30.72 -6.69
N LEU A 88 1.87 -30.21 -5.51
CA LEU A 88 2.34 -31.03 -4.40
C LEU A 88 1.24 -31.99 -3.92
N ASP A 89 0.02 -31.49 -3.72
CA ASP A 89 -1.12 -32.30 -3.30
C ASP A 89 -1.46 -33.39 -4.33
N GLU A 90 -1.40 -33.05 -5.62
CA GLU A 90 -1.60 -34.00 -6.72
C GLU A 90 -0.52 -35.10 -6.69
N LYS A 91 0.75 -34.73 -6.51
CA LYS A 91 1.85 -35.70 -6.40
C LYS A 91 1.76 -36.57 -5.15
N LEU A 92 1.28 -36.04 -4.03
CA LEU A 92 1.06 -36.81 -2.81
C LEU A 92 -0.08 -37.83 -2.99
N ASN A 93 -1.15 -37.44 -3.69
CA ASN A 93 -2.24 -38.35 -4.03
C ASN A 93 -1.77 -39.46 -4.98
N GLU A 94 -1.03 -39.11 -6.04
CA GLU A 94 -0.44 -40.09 -6.98
C GLU A 94 0.47 -41.08 -6.24
N LYS A 95 1.33 -40.57 -5.34
CA LYS A 95 2.17 -41.42 -4.49
C LYS A 95 1.32 -42.37 -3.65
N LYS A 96 0.26 -41.89 -3.01
CA LYS A 96 -0.62 -42.71 -2.17
C LYS A 96 -1.34 -43.79 -2.97
N GLU A 97 -1.81 -43.46 -4.17
CA GLU A 97 -2.44 -44.42 -5.08
C GLU A 97 -1.46 -45.52 -5.51
N LEU A 98 -0.23 -45.16 -5.86
CA LEU A 98 0.83 -46.13 -6.18
C LEU A 98 1.14 -47.05 -5.01
N TYR A 99 1.21 -46.53 -3.78
CA TYR A 99 1.39 -47.38 -2.59
C TYR A 99 0.24 -48.35 -2.40
N TYR A 100 -1.00 -47.88 -2.60
CA TYR A 100 -2.17 -48.74 -2.52
C TYR A 100 -2.15 -49.83 -3.60
N GLU A 101 -1.75 -49.51 -4.83
CA GLU A 101 -1.63 -50.49 -5.91
C GLU A 101 -0.55 -51.53 -5.60
N ILE A 102 0.60 -51.10 -5.07
CA ILE A 102 1.65 -52.00 -4.60
C ILE A 102 1.09 -52.93 -3.54
N GLU A 103 0.46 -52.38 -2.50
CA GLU A 103 -0.12 -53.17 -1.41
C GLU A 103 -1.15 -54.17 -1.94
N MET A 104 -2.03 -53.76 -2.85
CA MET A 104 -3.00 -54.65 -3.49
C MET A 104 -2.32 -55.81 -4.22
N LYS A 105 -1.23 -55.56 -4.96
CA LYS A 105 -0.51 -56.57 -5.72
C LYS A 105 0.38 -57.46 -4.86
N THR A 106 0.94 -56.95 -3.77
CA THR A 106 1.87 -57.68 -2.90
C THR A 106 1.20 -58.35 -1.71
N ASN A 107 -0.02 -57.95 -1.35
CA ASN A 107 -0.73 -58.52 -0.22
C ASN A 107 -1.08 -59.98 -0.51
N SER A 108 -0.56 -60.87 0.34
CA SER A 108 -0.73 -62.32 0.23
C SER A 108 -2.19 -62.75 0.18
N ALA A 109 -3.09 -62.08 0.89
CA ALA A 109 -4.53 -62.39 0.84
C ALA A 109 -5.14 -62.06 -0.54
N THR A 110 -4.70 -60.98 -1.18
CA THR A 110 -5.13 -60.64 -2.54
C THR A 110 -4.55 -61.63 -3.54
N ILE A 111 -3.28 -62.01 -3.39
CA ILE A 111 -2.62 -63.01 -4.23
C ILE A 111 -3.33 -64.36 -4.11
N GLU A 112 -3.61 -64.81 -2.90
CA GLU A 112 -4.31 -66.06 -2.61
C GLU A 112 -5.73 -66.05 -3.20
N LYS A 113 -6.45 -64.93 -3.08
CA LYS A 113 -7.77 -64.76 -3.70
C LYS A 113 -7.68 -64.85 -5.22
N GLN A 114 -6.72 -64.15 -5.85
CA GLN A 114 -6.55 -64.20 -7.30
C GLN A 114 -6.11 -65.59 -7.79
N ALA A 115 -5.24 -66.27 -7.04
CA ALA A 115 -4.80 -67.64 -7.32
C ALA A 115 -5.99 -68.61 -7.29
N ARG A 116 -6.84 -68.52 -6.26
CA ARG A 116 -8.07 -69.34 -6.17
C ARG A 116 -9.09 -68.99 -7.26
N GLU A 117 -9.45 -67.73 -7.40
CA GLU A 117 -10.58 -67.31 -8.25
C GLU A 117 -10.25 -67.30 -9.75
N LYS A 118 -9.04 -66.88 -10.13
CA LYS A 118 -8.65 -66.73 -11.54
C LYS A 118 -7.86 -67.91 -12.08
N LEU A 119 -7.02 -68.52 -11.24
CA LEU A 119 -6.14 -69.62 -11.64
C LEU A 119 -6.65 -70.99 -11.17
N GLY A 120 -7.74 -71.03 -10.40
CA GLY A 120 -8.29 -72.28 -9.86
C GLY A 120 -7.32 -73.01 -8.94
N MET A 121 -6.35 -72.30 -8.34
CA MET A 121 -5.36 -72.90 -7.48
C MET A 121 -5.97 -73.27 -6.13
N GLU A 122 -5.66 -74.46 -5.63
CA GLU A 122 -6.05 -74.93 -4.31
C GLU A 122 -4.80 -75.28 -3.50
N TYR A 123 -4.89 -75.25 -2.17
CA TYR A 123 -3.74 -75.67 -1.37
C TYR A 123 -3.44 -77.15 -1.63
N PRO A 124 -2.16 -77.54 -1.70
CA PRO A 124 -1.77 -78.94 -1.87
C PRO A 124 -2.30 -79.78 -0.70
N ALA A 125 -2.80 -80.97 -1.02
CA ALA A 125 -3.15 -81.95 0.00
C ALA A 125 -1.90 -82.50 0.69
N ASP A 126 -2.05 -83.05 1.90
CA ASP A 126 -0.92 -83.52 2.72
C ASP A 126 0.01 -84.49 1.99
N GLY A 127 -0.52 -85.33 1.09
CA GLY A 127 0.27 -86.27 0.28
C GLY A 127 1.04 -85.65 -0.89
N GLN A 128 0.86 -84.36 -1.17
CA GLN A 128 1.53 -83.61 -2.24
C GLN A 128 2.67 -82.72 -1.71
N ILE A 129 2.87 -82.68 -0.38
CA ILE A 129 3.91 -81.87 0.27
C ILE A 129 5.16 -82.73 0.50
N VAL A 130 6.30 -82.30 -0.05
CA VAL A 130 7.60 -82.97 0.15
C VAL A 130 8.52 -82.00 0.90
N TYR A 131 8.97 -82.41 2.08
CA TYR A 131 9.96 -81.67 2.86
C TYR A 131 11.37 -82.05 2.39
N ILE A 132 12.15 -81.04 2.03
CA ILE A 132 13.54 -81.21 1.61
C ILE A 132 14.40 -80.72 2.78
N ASP A 133 15.25 -81.59 3.30
CA ASP A 133 16.20 -81.20 4.33
C ASP A 133 17.41 -80.52 3.67
N VAL A 134 17.86 -79.40 4.23
CA VAL A 134 18.95 -78.60 3.66
C VAL A 134 20.13 -78.71 4.62
N GLU A 135 21.04 -79.64 4.33
CA GLU A 135 22.37 -79.72 4.98
C GLU A 135 23.24 -78.50 4.65
#